data_AF-X0TQ62-F1
#
_entry.id   AF-X0TQ62-F1
#
_cell.length_a   1.000
_cell.length_b   1.000
_cell.length_c   1.000
_cell.angle_alpha   90.00
_cell.angle_beta   90.00
_cell.angle_gamma   90.00
#
_symmetry.space_group_name_H-M   'P 1'
#
loop_
_entity.id
_entity.type
_entity.pdbx_description
1 polymer ?
#
loop_
_entity_poly.entity_id
_entity_poly.type
_entity_poly.pdbx_seq_one_letter_code
_entity_poly.pdbx_strand_id
1 'polypeptide(L)'
;GKFLRLENFEVTNGPQLHVILGVDDNPYNHATLGDYLDLGPLKGNIGDQNYAIPADTDLNAYGSVVIYCVPFRAIFAIAPIK
;
A
#
# COMPACT_ATOMS: atom_id res chain seq x y z
N GLY A 1 8.32 13.55 10.96
CA GLY A 1 8.39 12.30 10.20
C GLY A 1 7.38 12.32 9.08
N LYS A 2 7.61 11.57 8.00
CA LYS A 2 6.66 11.42 6.88
C LYS A 2 5.64 10.34 7.25
N PHE A 3 4.40 10.48 6.79
CA PHE A 3 3.39 9.43 6.94
C PHE A 3 2.46 9.40 5.72
N LEU A 4 2.00 8.21 5.38
CA LEU A 4 0.89 8.00 4.46
C LEU A 4 -0.42 8.12 5.24
N ARG A 5 -1.36 8.89 4.72
CA ARG A 5 -2.70 9.05 5.28
C ARG A 5 -3.73 8.51 4.28
N LEU A 6 -4.55 7.58 4.75
CA LEU A 6 -5.73 7.11 4.05
C LEU A 6 -6.94 7.80 4.67
N GLU A 7 -7.75 8.48 3.87
CA GLU A 7 -8.94 9.22 4.31
C GLU A 7 -10.20 8.67 3.65
N ASN A 8 -11.30 8.60 4.41
CA ASN A 8 -12.55 7.99 3.96
C ASN A 8 -12.32 6.60 3.33
N PHE A 9 -11.35 5.87 3.88
CA PHE A 9 -10.86 4.64 3.28
C PHE A 9 -11.89 3.52 3.43
N GLU A 10 -12.09 2.76 2.37
CA GLU A 10 -12.88 1.54 2.35
C GLU A 10 -12.27 0.55 1.35
N VAL A 11 -12.14 -0.70 1.76
CA VAL A 11 -11.71 -1.81 0.90
C VAL A 11 -12.44 -3.09 1.31
N THR A 12 -12.55 -4.04 0.39
CA THR A 12 -13.03 -5.38 0.73
C THR A 12 -12.10 -6.02 1.77
N ASN A 13 -12.67 -6.61 2.81
CA ASN A 13 -11.89 -7.26 3.85
C ASN A 13 -11.16 -8.51 3.31
N GLY A 14 -9.99 -8.80 3.86
CA GLY A 14 -9.16 -9.95 3.48
C GLY A 14 -8.41 -10.53 4.67
N PRO A 15 -7.83 -11.74 4.57
CA PRO A 15 -7.26 -12.43 5.72
C PRO A 15 -6.05 -11.73 6.35
N GLN A 16 -5.18 -11.14 5.52
CA GLN A 16 -3.98 -10.42 5.96
C GLN A 16 -3.60 -9.38 4.91
N LEU A 17 -4.24 -8.22 5.02
CA LEU A 17 -3.99 -7.07 4.15
C LEU A 17 -2.89 -6.19 4.73
N HIS A 18 -2.01 -5.71 3.85
CA HIS A 18 -0.91 -4.80 4.16
C HIS A 18 -1.03 -3.55 3.28
N VAL A 19 -0.50 -2.45 3.78
CA VAL A 19 -0.34 -1.20 3.02
C VAL A 19 1.09 -1.10 2.56
N ILE A 20 1.31 -1.07 1.24
CA ILE A 20 2.65 -1.06 0.66
C ILE A 20 2.81 0.10 -0.32
N LEU A 21 4.04 0.58 -0.51
CA LEU A 21 4.42 1.47 -1.60
C LEU A 21 5.05 0.64 -2.73
N GLY A 22 4.42 0.61 -3.90
CA GLY A 22 4.91 -0.08 -5.09
C GLY A 22 5.74 0.84 -5.98
N VAL A 23 6.76 0.28 -6.66
CA VAL A 23 7.59 1.04 -7.62
C VAL A 23 6.81 1.40 -8.89
N ASP A 24 6.02 0.47 -9.41
CA ASP A 24 5.14 0.68 -10.57
C ASP A 24 3.91 1.54 -10.18
N ASP A 25 3.42 2.38 -11.08
CA ASP A 25 2.28 3.26 -10.85
C ASP A 25 0.93 2.55 -10.96
N ASN A 26 0.88 1.40 -11.65
CA ASN A 26 -0.33 0.62 -11.88
C ASN A 26 -0.07 -0.90 -11.95
N PRO A 27 0.47 -1.53 -10.89
CA PRO A 27 0.74 -2.95 -10.88
C PRO A 27 -0.56 -3.76 -10.85
N TYR A 28 -0.80 -4.63 -11.84
CA TYR A 28 -2.05 -5.40 -11.93
C TYR A 28 -1.99 -6.80 -11.29
N ASN A 29 -0.80 -7.27 -10.90
CA ASN A 29 -0.63 -8.49 -10.11
C ASN A 29 0.67 -8.47 -9.29
N HIS A 30 0.93 -9.54 -8.52
CA HIS A 30 2.16 -9.66 -7.73
C HIS A 30 3.45 -9.65 -8.56
N ALA A 31 3.44 -10.20 -9.78
CA ALA A 31 4.63 -10.20 -10.62
C ALA A 31 4.98 -8.79 -11.12
N THR A 32 3.98 -7.96 -11.42
CA THR A 32 4.19 -6.57 -11.85
C THR A 32 4.35 -5.58 -10.71
N LEU A 33 3.97 -5.96 -9.48
CA LEU A 33 4.23 -5.16 -8.28
C LEU A 33 5.74 -4.91 -8.08
N GLY A 34 6.58 -5.87 -8.45
CA GLY A 34 8.03 -5.76 -8.32
C GLY A 34 8.46 -5.55 -6.87
N ASP A 35 9.47 -4.70 -6.69
CA ASP A 35 9.91 -4.27 -5.36
C ASP A 35 8.89 -3.31 -4.72
N TYR A 36 8.78 -3.38 -3.39
CA TYR A 36 7.87 -2.54 -2.63
C TYR A 36 8.40 -2.27 -1.22
N LEU A 37 7.92 -1.18 -0.62
CA LEU A 37 8.10 -0.91 0.82
C LEU A 37 6.82 -1.27 1.57
N ASP A 38 6.92 -2.23 2.50
CA ASP A 38 5.81 -2.57 3.38
C ASP A 38 5.71 -1.58 4.55
N LEU A 39 4.60 -0.86 4.65
CA LEU A 39 4.33 0.09 5.74
C LEU A 39 3.61 -0.58 6.92
N GLY A 40 3.22 -1.84 6.78
CA GLY A 40 2.64 -2.68 7.82
C GLY A 40 1.22 -3.16 7.52
N PRO A 41 0.64 -3.93 8.47
CA PRO A 41 -0.69 -4.49 8.33
C PRO A 41 -1.75 -3.41 8.27
N LEU A 42 -2.77 -3.63 7.43
CA LEU A 42 -3.96 -2.79 7.35
C LEU A 42 -4.69 -2.85 8.70
N LYS A 43 -4.92 -1.69 9.32
CA LYS A 43 -5.52 -1.60 10.67
C LYS A 43 -7.02 -1.89 10.68
N GLY A 44 -7.69 -1.63 9.56
CA GLY A 44 -9.10 -1.88 9.36
C GLY A 44 -9.47 -1.74 7.89
N ASN A 45 -10.54 -2.39 7.45
CA ASN A 45 -10.98 -2.30 6.06
C ASN A 45 -11.85 -1.04 5.79
N ILE A 46 -12.22 -0.29 6.83
CA ILE A 46 -12.98 0.97 6.76
C ILE A 46 -12.35 1.98 7.73
N GLY A 47 -12.33 3.25 7.33
CA GLY A 47 -11.99 4.40 8.18
C GLY A 47 -10.55 4.90 8.03
N ASP A 48 -10.33 6.12 8.54
CA ASP A 48 -9.07 6.86 8.43
C ASP A 48 -7.90 6.18 9.13
N GLN A 49 -6.75 6.12 8.45
CA GLN A 49 -5.56 5.43 8.96
C GLN A 49 -4.27 6.13 8.53
N ASN A 50 -3.29 6.15 9.43
CA ASN A 50 -1.96 6.68 9.16
C ASN A 50 -0.89 5.59 9.28
N TYR A 51 0.10 5.64 8.38
CA TYR A 51 1.24 4.72 8.34
C TYR A 51 2.54 5.53 8.32
N ALA A 52 3.45 5.24 9.24
CA ALA A 52 4.73 5.92 9.30
C ALA A 52 5.58 5.52 8.09
N ILE A 53 6.20 6.51 7.45
CA ILE A 53 7.17 6.29 6.39
C ILE A 53 8.56 6.52 7.01
N PRO A 54 9.53 5.60 6.82
CA PRO A 54 10.89 5.80 7.28
C PRO A 54 11.45 7.16 6.81
N ALA A 55 12.23 7.81 7.67
CA ALA A 55 12.69 9.18 7.43
C ALA A 55 13.50 9.29 6.12
N ASP A 56 14.33 8.29 5.85
CA ASP A 56 15.27 8.24 4.73
C ASP A 56 14.68 7.64 3.45
N THR A 57 13.37 7.34 3.42
CA THR A 57 12.70 6.85 2.21
C THR A 57 12.63 7.95 1.14
N ASP A 58 13.23 7.71 -0.03
CA ASP A 58 13.02 8.50 -1.23
C ASP A 58 11.66 8.15 -1.84
N LEU A 59 10.71 9.09 -1.77
CA LEU A 59 9.35 8.87 -2.26
C LEU A 59 9.25 8.89 -3.78
N ASN A 60 10.24 9.44 -4.48
CA ASN A 60 10.25 9.45 -5.95
C ASN A 60 10.52 8.05 -6.54
N ALA A 61 10.97 7.10 -5.71
CA ALA A 61 11.18 5.72 -6.12
C ALA A 61 9.88 4.89 -6.17
N TYR A 62 8.74 5.44 -5.73
CA TYR A 62 7.46 4.73 -5.65
C TYR A 62 6.40 5.39 -6.52
N GLY A 63 5.69 4.58 -7.30
CA GLY A 63 4.61 5.03 -8.20
C GLY A 63 3.21 4.84 -7.63
N SER A 64 3.03 3.98 -6.63
CA SER A 64 1.69 3.65 -6.12
C SER A 64 1.65 3.30 -4.64
N VAL A 65 0.48 3.49 -4.04
CA VAL A 65 0.05 2.85 -2.79
C VAL A 65 -0.79 1.63 -3.16
N VAL A 66 -0.49 0.48 -2.57
CA VAL A 66 -1.18 -0.78 -2.87
C VAL A 66 -1.69 -1.41 -1.58
N ILE A 67 -2.93 -1.90 -1.61
CA ILE A 67 -3.47 -2.80 -0.58
C ILE A 67 -3.21 -4.22 -1.05
N TYR A 68 -2.36 -4.95 -0.32
CA TYR A 68 -1.84 -6.24 -0.74
C TYR A 68 -2.19 -7.34 0.26
N CYS A 69 -2.73 -8.45 -0.23
CA CYS A 69 -2.98 -9.64 0.57
C CYS A 69 -1.76 -10.56 0.53
N VAL A 70 -1.02 -10.63 1.64
CA VAL A 70 0.23 -11.39 1.75
C VAL A 70 0.07 -12.90 1.44
N PRO A 71 -0.88 -13.64 2.05
CA PRO A 71 -0.97 -15.08 1.84
C PRO A 71 -1.42 -15.46 0.42
N PHE A 72 -2.21 -14.62 -0.23
CA PHE A 72 -2.73 -14.89 -1.58
C PHE A 72 -1.95 -14.19 -2.68
N ARG A 73 -0.97 -13.36 -2.33
CA ARG A 73 -0.22 -12.53 -3.26
C ARG A 73 -1.13 -11.73 -4.20
N ALA A 74 -2.22 -11.21 -3.66
CA ALA A 74 -3.28 -10.56 -4.42
C ALA A 74 -3.31 -9.06 -4.15
N ILE A 75 -3.50 -8.28 -5.20
CA ILE A 75 -3.71 -6.83 -5.12
C ILE A 75 -5.21 -6.59 -4.94
N PHE A 76 -5.57 -5.85 -3.89
CA PHE A 76 -6.95 -5.50 -3.55
C PHE A 76 -7.32 -4.11 -4.05
N ALA A 77 -6.39 -3.16 -3.95
CA ALA A 77 -6.58 -1.79 -4.42
C ALA A 77 -5.23 -1.16 -4.76
N ILE A 78 -5.26 -0.19 -5.68
CA ILE A 78 -4.10 0.57 -6.14
C ILE A 78 -4.51 2.04 -6.17
N ALA A 79 -3.63 2.92 -5.70
CA ALA A 79 -3.74 4.36 -5.86
C ALA A 79 -2.40 4.91 -6.38
N PRO A 80 -2.33 5.41 -7.63
CA PRO A 80 -1.12 6.04 -8.15
C PRO A 80 -0.75 7.29 -7.36
N ILE A 81 0.55 7.49 -7.13
CA ILE A 81 1.12 8.68 -6.51
C ILE A 81 1.33 9.72 -7.62
N LYS A 82 0.84 10.95 -7.41
CA LYS A 82 1.02 12.07 -8.34
C LYS A 82 2.15 12.98 -7.90
#